data_AF-A0A524CLV8-F1
#
_entry.id   AF-A0A524CLV8-F1
#
_cell.length_a   1.000
_cell.length_b   1.000
_cell.length_c   1.000
_cell.angle_alpha   90.00
_cell.angle_beta   90.00
_cell.angle_gamma   90.00
#
_symmetry.space_group_name_H-M   'P 1'
#
loop_
_entity.id
_entity.type
_entity.pdbx_description
1 polymer ?
#
loop_
_entity_poly.entity_id
_entity_poly.type
_entity_poly.pdbx_seq_one_letter_code
_entity_poly.pdbx_strand_id
1 'polypeptide(L)'
;MRHYLNSLNNYYYMRTMEKMESSKEFQINELITLRLREGKTRIYVGGEEFIQCKYLFIVDPEKTIGEEVDSIDRAAAILDNQLENVEEFTPEDVGISPEEMFWGHCSNLQAWVEYGYDSRLLHSNLAFPLLKELARRGDSHARKIFREEVVKRFVNGTENTRRFLCQEGYLEDLNEDELGLIIDPYEAHLIKRIEKEVNTTFTYSIRKGSGWSVIIENGHVIELKIHGHMNYIPEMIGNLPNLRYLHLSSFDLKTIPKWINKLTNLRELYLSSNKIIKITSLSLPFIKTLNLSYNKLRKADLSKCNFPFLRKLILSNNNLKEILGLENFKNLEEIILINNNLKEVPQELFKLPSLIYPRLDKNLRQNHQFHLLMKKINNRDIFSAGTF
;
A
#
# COMPACT_ATOMS: atom_id res chain seq x y z
N MET A 1 7.81 -51.31 -52.13
CA MET A 1 7.40 -51.09 -50.72
C MET A 1 8.03 -49.86 -50.06
N ARG A 2 9.32 -49.54 -50.23
CA ARG A 2 9.93 -48.30 -49.68
C ARG A 2 9.41 -46.98 -50.28
N HIS A 3 8.96 -46.96 -51.53
CA HIS A 3 8.39 -45.75 -52.15
C HIS A 3 6.92 -45.44 -51.75
N TYR A 4 6.16 -46.44 -51.31
CA TYR A 4 4.78 -46.26 -50.81
C TYR A 4 4.74 -45.86 -49.32
N LEU A 5 5.76 -46.23 -48.55
CA LEU A 5 5.89 -45.81 -47.14
C LEU A 5 6.33 -44.34 -47.03
N ASN A 6 7.10 -43.82 -47.98
CA ASN A 6 7.50 -42.40 -48.01
C ASN A 6 6.35 -41.45 -48.41
N SER A 7 5.37 -41.89 -49.20
CA SER A 7 4.20 -41.07 -49.54
C SER A 7 3.16 -41.03 -48.41
N LEU A 8 2.97 -42.13 -47.67
CA LEU A 8 2.10 -42.19 -46.49
C LEU A 8 2.69 -41.42 -45.28
N ASN A 9 4.01 -41.47 -45.06
CA ASN A 9 4.66 -40.65 -44.04
C ASN A 9 4.63 -39.16 -44.40
N ASN A 10 4.82 -38.78 -45.67
CA ASN A 10 4.65 -37.39 -46.09
C ASN A 10 3.18 -36.95 -46.05
N TYR A 11 2.21 -37.82 -46.31
CA TYR A 11 0.79 -37.48 -46.17
C TYR A 11 0.41 -37.31 -44.70
N TYR A 12 0.94 -38.12 -43.77
CA TYR A 12 0.75 -37.91 -42.33
C TYR A 12 1.51 -36.67 -41.83
N TYR A 13 2.74 -36.42 -42.29
CA TYR A 13 3.52 -35.23 -41.93
C TYR A 13 2.90 -33.95 -42.48
N MET A 14 2.43 -33.98 -43.74
CA MET A 14 1.71 -32.88 -44.38
C MET A 14 0.32 -32.70 -43.79
N ARG A 15 -0.37 -33.75 -43.34
CA ARG A 15 -1.66 -33.64 -42.62
C ARG A 15 -1.49 -33.19 -41.16
N THR A 16 -0.33 -33.42 -40.55
CA THR A 16 0.06 -32.80 -39.28
C THR A 16 0.54 -31.35 -39.44
N MET A 17 1.13 -31.00 -40.59
CA MET A 17 1.51 -29.62 -40.95
C MET A 17 0.32 -28.78 -41.45
N GLU A 18 -0.63 -29.38 -42.19
CA GLU A 18 -1.92 -28.77 -42.57
C GLU A 18 -2.84 -28.62 -41.35
N LYS A 19 -2.71 -29.49 -40.32
CA LYS A 19 -3.30 -29.26 -38.99
C LYS A 19 -2.54 -28.21 -38.15
N MET A 20 -1.35 -27.78 -38.57
CA MET A 20 -0.60 -26.68 -37.95
C MET A 20 -0.87 -25.32 -38.62
N GLU A 21 -1.77 -25.25 -39.62
CA GLU A 21 -2.01 -24.05 -40.42
C GLU A 21 -3.49 -23.61 -40.47
N SER A 22 -4.21 -23.73 -39.35
CA SER A 22 -5.40 -22.87 -39.12
C SER A 22 -5.30 -22.18 -37.78
N SER A 23 -4.40 -21.20 -37.69
CA SER A 23 -4.49 -20.26 -36.58
C SER A 23 -5.75 -19.43 -36.77
N LYS A 24 -6.83 -19.79 -36.08
CA LYS A 24 -8.03 -18.97 -36.04
C LYS A 24 -7.71 -17.72 -35.24
N GLU A 25 -8.04 -16.58 -35.81
CA GLU A 25 -7.90 -15.28 -35.19
C GLU A 25 -9.27 -14.61 -35.22
N PHE A 26 -9.67 -14.05 -34.09
CA PHE A 26 -10.90 -13.30 -33.97
C PHE A 26 -10.60 -11.97 -33.29
N GLN A 27 -10.82 -10.88 -34.00
CA GLN A 27 -10.63 -9.53 -33.50
C GLN A 27 -11.95 -9.03 -32.91
N ILE A 28 -11.97 -8.76 -31.61
CA ILE A 28 -13.15 -8.25 -30.89
C ILE A 28 -13.28 -6.75 -31.13
N ASN A 29 -12.17 -6.03 -31.00
CA ASN A 29 -12.07 -4.59 -31.27
C ASN A 29 -10.61 -4.22 -31.63
N GLU A 30 -10.29 -2.93 -31.70
CA GLU A 30 -8.93 -2.46 -32.04
C GLU A 30 -7.84 -2.93 -31.06
N LEU A 31 -8.20 -3.25 -29.81
CA LEU A 31 -7.27 -3.64 -28.76
C LEU A 31 -7.31 -5.13 -28.45
N ILE A 32 -8.43 -5.83 -28.60
CA ILE A 32 -8.59 -7.21 -28.14
C ILE A 32 -8.70 -8.16 -29.33
N THR A 33 -7.83 -9.17 -29.33
CA THR A 33 -7.82 -10.24 -30.33
C THR A 33 -7.65 -11.59 -29.63
N LEU A 34 -8.43 -12.60 -30.01
CA LEU A 34 -8.21 -13.97 -29.57
C LEU A 34 -7.57 -14.78 -30.70
N ARG A 35 -6.65 -15.68 -30.33
CA ARG A 35 -6.03 -16.62 -31.28
C ARG A 35 -6.09 -18.05 -30.75
N LEU A 36 -6.47 -18.99 -31.59
CA LEU A 36 -6.34 -20.42 -31.32
C LEU A 36 -4.95 -20.88 -31.75
N ARG A 37 -4.10 -21.24 -30.78
CA ARG A 37 -2.73 -21.72 -31.00
C ARG A 37 -2.52 -22.99 -30.19
N GLU A 38 -2.05 -24.06 -30.84
CA GLU A 38 -1.74 -25.34 -30.17
C GLU A 38 -2.92 -25.91 -29.36
N GLY A 39 -4.14 -25.73 -29.85
CA GLY A 39 -5.36 -26.18 -29.17
C GLY A 39 -5.78 -25.33 -27.96
N LYS A 40 -5.14 -24.17 -27.73
CA LYS A 40 -5.49 -23.25 -26.64
C LYS A 40 -5.90 -21.88 -27.18
N THR A 41 -6.97 -21.33 -26.60
CA THR A 41 -7.40 -19.96 -26.84
C THR A 41 -6.52 -19.00 -26.04
N ARG A 42 -5.85 -18.09 -26.73
CA ARG A 42 -4.98 -17.05 -26.14
C ARG A 42 -5.58 -15.68 -26.42
N ILE A 43 -5.64 -14.83 -25.39
CA ILE A 43 -6.12 -13.46 -25.50
C ILE A 43 -4.91 -12.56 -25.73
N TYR A 44 -5.04 -11.63 -26.67
CA TYR A 44 -4.05 -10.60 -26.96
C TYR A 44 -4.67 -9.23 -26.73
N VAL A 45 -3.95 -8.36 -26.03
CA VAL A 45 -4.36 -6.96 -25.82
C VAL A 45 -3.29 -6.08 -26.45
N GLY A 46 -3.68 -5.20 -27.38
CA GLY A 46 -2.81 -4.38 -28.23
C GLY A 46 -1.64 -5.13 -28.87
N GLY A 47 -1.87 -6.37 -29.29
CA GLY A 47 -0.88 -7.21 -29.97
C GLY A 47 0.04 -8.04 -29.06
N GLU A 48 0.01 -7.85 -27.74
CA GLU A 48 0.76 -8.66 -26.78
C GLU A 48 -0.13 -9.72 -26.13
N GLU A 49 0.41 -10.91 -25.88
CA GLU A 49 -0.33 -11.98 -25.21
C GLU A 49 -0.65 -11.58 -23.77
N PHE A 50 -1.94 -11.56 -23.45
CA PHE A 50 -2.43 -11.30 -22.12
C PHE A 50 -2.40 -12.60 -21.30
N ILE A 51 -1.40 -12.69 -20.42
CA ILE A 51 -1.20 -13.88 -19.58
C ILE A 51 -1.79 -13.60 -18.21
N GLN A 52 -2.85 -14.34 -17.88
CA GLN A 52 -3.41 -14.34 -16.54
C GLN A 52 -3.56 -15.77 -16.00
N CYS A 53 -3.07 -16.02 -14.78
CA CYS A 53 -3.17 -17.33 -14.15
C CYS A 53 -4.59 -17.60 -13.60
N LYS A 54 -5.17 -18.69 -14.14
CA LYS A 54 -6.35 -19.49 -13.75
C LYS A 54 -7.75 -19.12 -14.31
N TYR A 55 -8.19 -20.04 -15.18
CA TYR A 55 -9.51 -20.47 -15.69
C TYR A 55 -10.51 -19.40 -16.16
N LEU A 56 -10.73 -19.37 -17.48
CA LEU A 56 -11.98 -18.86 -18.07
C LEU A 56 -13.09 -19.88 -17.84
N PHE A 57 -14.06 -19.55 -17.00
CA PHE A 57 -15.32 -20.29 -16.98
C PHE A 57 -16.23 -19.82 -18.12
N ILE A 58 -16.82 -20.76 -18.84
CA ILE A 58 -17.90 -20.49 -19.80
C ILE A 58 -19.19 -20.37 -18.98
N VAL A 59 -19.81 -19.20 -18.97
CA VAL A 59 -21.10 -18.98 -18.30
C VAL A 59 -22.22 -19.31 -19.30
N ASP A 60 -23.12 -20.22 -18.92
CA ASP A 60 -24.36 -20.52 -19.64
C ASP A 60 -25.46 -19.52 -19.21
N PRO A 61 -25.94 -18.64 -20.11
CA PRO A 61 -26.93 -17.61 -19.77
C PRO A 61 -28.32 -18.17 -19.45
N GLU A 62 -28.64 -19.43 -19.77
CA GLU A 62 -29.98 -19.98 -19.53
C GLU A 62 -30.16 -20.63 -18.14
N LYS A 63 -29.07 -20.86 -17.39
CA LYS A 63 -29.11 -21.50 -16.06
C LYS A 63 -29.22 -20.55 -14.87
N THR A 64 -29.24 -19.23 -15.09
CA THR A 64 -29.36 -18.22 -14.02
C THR A 64 -30.78 -17.71 -13.89
N ILE A 65 -31.72 -18.58 -13.49
CA ILE A 65 -33.04 -18.13 -13.01
C ILE A 65 -33.25 -18.72 -11.62
N GLY A 66 -33.08 -17.86 -10.61
CA GLY A 66 -33.52 -18.17 -9.25
C GLY A 66 -32.63 -17.61 -8.15
N GLU A 67 -32.33 -16.30 -8.19
CA GLU A 67 -32.12 -15.41 -7.03
C GLU A 67 -31.51 -14.09 -7.54
N GLU A 68 -31.96 -12.94 -7.02
CA GLU A 68 -31.32 -11.65 -7.33
C GLU A 68 -29.92 -11.65 -6.72
N VAL A 69 -28.90 -11.81 -7.57
CA VAL A 69 -27.49 -11.75 -7.15
C VAL A 69 -26.87 -10.47 -7.70
N ASP A 70 -26.57 -9.53 -6.79
CA ASP A 70 -26.07 -8.19 -7.11
C ASP A 70 -24.66 -8.16 -7.73
N SER A 71 -23.93 -9.29 -7.76
CA SER A 71 -22.63 -9.42 -8.43
C SER A 71 -22.25 -10.86 -8.75
N ILE A 72 -21.45 -11.08 -9.81
CA ILE A 72 -20.85 -12.39 -10.10
C ILE A 72 -20.05 -12.90 -8.90
N ASP A 73 -19.39 -12.03 -8.13
CA ASP A 73 -18.60 -12.46 -6.97
C ASP A 73 -19.47 -13.08 -5.87
N ARG A 74 -20.71 -12.62 -5.72
CA ARG A 74 -21.68 -13.21 -4.78
C ARG A 74 -22.25 -14.52 -5.32
N ALA A 75 -22.45 -14.61 -6.65
CA ALA A 75 -22.85 -15.85 -7.31
C ALA A 75 -21.71 -16.88 -7.21
N ALA A 76 -20.47 -16.45 -7.42
CA ALA A 76 -19.25 -17.25 -7.30
C ALA A 76 -18.98 -17.65 -5.86
N ALA A 77 -19.24 -16.83 -4.84
CA ALA A 77 -19.09 -17.25 -3.44
C ALA A 77 -20.15 -18.28 -3.02
N ILE A 78 -21.35 -18.23 -3.61
CA ILE A 78 -22.40 -19.25 -3.44
C ILE A 78 -22.01 -20.53 -4.20
N LEU A 79 -21.46 -20.39 -5.42
CA LEU A 79 -21.02 -21.50 -6.27
C LEU A 79 -19.72 -22.16 -5.77
N ASP A 80 -18.72 -21.42 -5.28
CA ASP A 80 -17.46 -21.92 -4.72
C ASP A 80 -17.73 -22.83 -3.52
N ASN A 81 -18.61 -22.39 -2.60
CA ASN A 81 -19.00 -23.22 -1.45
C ASN A 81 -19.79 -24.48 -1.85
N GLN A 82 -20.40 -24.51 -3.04
CA GLN A 82 -21.10 -25.69 -3.57
C GLN A 82 -20.20 -26.58 -4.44
N LEU A 83 -19.08 -26.06 -4.96
CA LEU A 83 -18.24 -26.71 -5.98
C LEU A 83 -16.86 -27.17 -5.48
N GLU A 84 -16.43 -26.81 -4.26
CA GLU A 84 -15.23 -27.43 -3.65
C GLU A 84 -15.34 -28.97 -3.45
N ASN A 85 -16.52 -29.56 -3.69
CA ASN A 85 -16.78 -31.00 -3.57
C ASN A 85 -17.19 -31.70 -4.90
N VAL A 86 -17.06 -31.05 -6.06
CA VAL A 86 -17.41 -31.67 -7.35
C VAL A 86 -16.14 -31.93 -8.16
N GLU A 87 -15.88 -33.19 -8.48
CA GLU A 87 -14.77 -33.63 -9.34
C GLU A 87 -14.72 -32.77 -10.62
N GLU A 88 -13.56 -32.14 -10.87
CA GLU A 88 -13.31 -31.28 -12.04
C GLU A 88 -13.54 -32.07 -13.34
N PHE A 89 -14.64 -31.79 -14.06
CA PHE A 89 -14.76 -32.22 -15.45
C PHE A 89 -13.81 -31.37 -16.32
N THR A 90 -12.89 -32.01 -17.01
CA THR A 90 -12.08 -31.38 -18.05
C THR A 90 -12.94 -31.14 -19.30
N PRO A 91 -12.65 -30.13 -20.15
CA PRO A 91 -13.39 -29.92 -21.40
C PRO A 91 -13.38 -31.13 -22.33
N GLU A 92 -12.36 -31.99 -22.23
CA GLU A 92 -12.31 -33.29 -22.89
C GLU A 92 -13.39 -34.26 -22.38
N ASP A 93 -13.77 -34.19 -21.10
CA ASP A 93 -14.80 -35.03 -20.48
C ASP A 93 -16.22 -34.64 -20.91
N VAL A 94 -16.42 -33.41 -21.40
CA VAL A 94 -17.70 -32.89 -21.90
C VAL A 94 -17.79 -32.92 -23.44
N GLY A 95 -16.72 -33.36 -24.12
CA GLY A 95 -16.69 -33.53 -25.58
C GLY A 95 -16.64 -32.23 -26.39
N ILE A 96 -16.26 -31.10 -25.78
CA ILE A 96 -16.17 -29.80 -26.46
C ILE A 96 -14.84 -29.71 -27.19
N SER A 97 -14.87 -29.48 -28.51
CA SER A 97 -13.65 -29.29 -29.29
C SER A 97 -12.95 -27.97 -28.92
N PRO A 98 -11.61 -27.88 -29.07
CA PRO A 98 -10.89 -26.62 -28.88
C PRO A 98 -11.41 -25.45 -29.72
N GLU A 99 -12.01 -25.75 -30.86
CA GLU A 99 -12.63 -24.76 -31.74
C GLU A 99 -13.97 -24.24 -31.21
N GLU A 100 -14.85 -25.12 -30.72
CA GLU A 100 -16.12 -24.72 -30.09
C GLU A 100 -15.85 -23.87 -28.84
N MET A 101 -14.83 -24.25 -28.06
CA MET A 101 -14.38 -23.46 -26.92
C MET A 101 -13.83 -22.09 -27.33
N PHE A 102 -13.05 -22.02 -28.41
CA PHE A 102 -12.54 -20.76 -28.95
C PHE A 102 -13.68 -19.81 -29.30
N TRP A 103 -14.71 -20.28 -30.01
CA TRP A 103 -15.86 -19.46 -30.37
C TRP A 103 -16.71 -19.07 -29.17
N GLY A 104 -16.86 -19.95 -28.17
CA GLY A 104 -17.52 -19.61 -26.91
C GLY A 104 -16.81 -18.48 -26.17
N HIS A 105 -15.47 -18.53 -26.07
CA HIS A 105 -14.69 -17.44 -25.47
C HIS A 105 -14.75 -16.15 -26.28
N CYS A 106 -14.74 -16.22 -27.62
CA CYS A 106 -14.91 -15.05 -28.47
C CYS A 106 -16.27 -14.39 -28.24
N SER A 107 -17.35 -15.17 -28.23
CA SER A 107 -18.71 -14.69 -28.01
C SER A 107 -18.86 -14.01 -26.64
N ASN A 108 -18.36 -14.64 -25.57
CA ASN A 108 -18.44 -14.09 -24.22
C ASN A 108 -17.65 -12.78 -24.10
N LEU A 109 -16.44 -12.73 -24.66
CA LEU A 109 -15.61 -11.52 -24.61
C LEU A 109 -16.19 -10.41 -25.50
N GLN A 110 -16.80 -10.77 -26.63
CA GLN A 110 -17.45 -9.82 -27.52
C GLN A 110 -18.66 -9.19 -26.84
N ALA A 111 -19.53 -10.00 -26.23
CA ALA A 111 -20.65 -9.51 -25.44
C ALA A 111 -20.16 -8.59 -24.32
N TRP A 112 -19.13 -9.00 -23.57
CA TRP A 112 -18.56 -8.17 -22.52
C TRP A 112 -18.12 -6.77 -23.03
N VAL A 113 -17.49 -6.69 -24.21
CA VAL A 113 -17.10 -5.41 -24.83
C VAL A 113 -18.32 -4.62 -25.32
N GLU A 114 -19.24 -5.25 -26.03
CA GLU A 114 -20.42 -4.60 -26.63
C GLU A 114 -21.36 -4.01 -25.59
N TYR A 115 -21.46 -4.66 -24.42
CA TYR A 115 -22.22 -4.15 -23.27
C TYR A 115 -21.37 -3.26 -22.34
N GLY A 116 -20.28 -2.68 -22.85
CA GLY A 116 -19.53 -1.64 -22.18
C GLY A 116 -18.75 -2.12 -20.95
N TYR A 117 -18.18 -3.32 -21.02
CA TYR A 117 -17.40 -3.97 -19.97
C TYR A 117 -18.18 -4.34 -18.70
N ASP A 118 -19.48 -4.64 -18.85
CA ASP A 118 -20.34 -5.04 -17.73
C ASP A 118 -19.73 -6.19 -16.92
N SER A 119 -19.46 -5.94 -15.64
CA SER A 119 -18.86 -6.89 -14.70
C SER A 119 -19.71 -8.15 -14.48
N ARG A 120 -20.94 -8.20 -15.01
CA ARG A 120 -21.88 -9.34 -14.94
C ARG A 120 -21.74 -10.34 -16.09
N LEU A 121 -21.03 -9.98 -17.16
CA LEU A 121 -20.89 -10.81 -18.36
C LEU A 121 -19.57 -11.57 -18.43
N LEU A 122 -18.60 -11.22 -17.58
CA LEU A 122 -17.28 -11.83 -17.58
C LEU A 122 -16.78 -12.02 -16.15
N HIS A 123 -16.23 -13.20 -15.86
CA HIS A 123 -15.77 -13.54 -14.51
C HIS A 123 -14.75 -12.51 -14.00
N SER A 124 -14.89 -12.10 -12.74
CA SER A 124 -14.13 -11.01 -12.12
C SER A 124 -12.62 -11.21 -12.15
N ASN A 125 -12.16 -12.47 -12.08
CA ASN A 125 -10.77 -12.83 -12.27
C ASN A 125 -10.28 -12.40 -13.65
N LEU A 126 -10.99 -12.63 -14.75
CA LEU A 126 -10.52 -12.21 -16.07
C LEU A 126 -10.83 -10.75 -16.37
N ALA A 127 -12.06 -10.32 -16.06
CA ALA A 127 -12.57 -9.01 -16.44
C ALA A 127 -11.73 -7.86 -15.85
N PHE A 128 -11.31 -7.99 -14.59
CA PHE A 128 -10.64 -6.89 -13.91
C PHE A 128 -9.20 -6.65 -14.38
N PRO A 129 -8.35 -7.67 -14.59
CA PRO A 129 -7.02 -7.44 -15.13
C PRO A 129 -7.05 -7.14 -16.63
N LEU A 130 -8.07 -7.60 -17.39
CA LEU A 130 -8.31 -7.11 -18.75
C LEU A 130 -8.67 -5.61 -18.75
N LEU A 131 -9.57 -5.17 -17.88
CA LEU A 131 -9.91 -3.75 -17.72
C LEU A 131 -8.68 -2.90 -17.39
N LYS A 132 -7.81 -3.37 -16.49
CA LYS A 132 -6.53 -2.73 -16.18
C LYS A 132 -5.68 -2.56 -17.44
N GLU A 133 -5.49 -3.63 -18.20
CA GLU A 133 -4.64 -3.60 -19.38
C GLU A 133 -5.21 -2.73 -20.49
N LEU A 134 -6.52 -2.77 -20.72
CA LEU A 134 -7.21 -1.88 -21.66
C LEU A 134 -7.08 -0.41 -21.25
N ALA A 135 -7.27 -0.12 -19.96
CA ALA A 135 -7.11 1.22 -19.41
C ALA A 135 -5.67 1.76 -19.58
N ARG A 136 -4.66 0.88 -19.37
CA ARG A 136 -3.24 1.19 -19.57
C ARG A 136 -2.92 1.50 -21.04
N ARG A 137 -3.59 0.82 -21.98
CA ARG A 137 -3.47 1.06 -23.42
C ARG A 137 -4.28 2.23 -23.96
N GLY A 138 -4.99 2.95 -23.09
CA GLY A 138 -5.64 4.21 -23.43
C GLY A 138 -7.14 4.10 -23.72
N ASP A 139 -7.76 2.93 -23.50
CA ASP A 139 -9.23 2.84 -23.54
C ASP A 139 -9.84 3.63 -22.39
N SER A 140 -10.47 4.76 -22.73
CA SER A 140 -11.07 5.67 -21.76
C SER A 140 -12.30 5.11 -21.06
N HIS A 141 -13.10 4.27 -21.75
CA HIS A 141 -14.28 3.65 -21.17
C HIS A 141 -13.87 2.51 -20.24
N ALA A 142 -12.94 1.67 -20.67
CA ALA A 142 -12.37 0.63 -19.80
C ALA A 142 -11.72 1.24 -18.55
N ARG A 143 -11.01 2.38 -18.69
CA ARG A 143 -10.43 3.10 -17.55
C ARG A 143 -11.49 3.55 -16.55
N LYS A 144 -12.62 4.06 -17.02
CA LYS A 144 -13.73 4.47 -16.15
C LYS A 144 -14.30 3.26 -15.39
N ILE A 145 -14.69 2.20 -16.12
CA ILE A 145 -15.25 0.99 -15.51
C ILE A 145 -14.27 0.32 -14.55
N PHE A 146 -12.99 0.29 -14.91
CA PHE A 146 -11.93 -0.23 -14.07
C PHE A 146 -11.87 0.46 -12.70
N ARG A 147 -11.89 1.80 -12.68
CA ARG A 147 -11.85 2.59 -11.44
C ARG A 147 -13.10 2.39 -10.59
N GLU A 148 -14.28 2.33 -11.21
CA GLU A 148 -15.53 2.00 -10.53
C GLU A 148 -15.46 0.62 -9.85
N GLU A 149 -14.90 -0.37 -10.54
CA GLU A 149 -14.70 -1.72 -9.98
C GLU A 149 -13.64 -1.74 -8.86
N VAL A 150 -12.55 -0.96 -8.96
CA VAL A 150 -11.57 -0.80 -7.88
C VAL A 150 -12.26 -0.27 -6.61
N VAL A 151 -13.05 0.80 -6.75
CA VAL A 151 -13.79 1.41 -5.63
C VAL A 151 -14.77 0.40 -5.03
N LYS A 152 -15.62 -0.22 -5.86
CA LYS A 152 -16.61 -1.21 -5.42
C LYS A 152 -15.98 -2.37 -4.65
N ARG A 153 -14.87 -2.92 -5.16
CA ARG A 153 -14.12 -4.01 -4.52
C ARG A 153 -13.42 -3.56 -3.25
N PHE A 154 -12.96 -2.32 -3.17
CA PHE A 154 -12.36 -1.82 -1.95
C PHE A 154 -13.42 -1.65 -0.85
N VAL A 155 -14.56 -1.04 -1.18
CA VAL A 155 -15.65 -0.78 -0.23
C VAL A 155 -16.24 -2.10 0.28
N ASN A 156 -16.65 -2.98 -0.64
CA ASN A 156 -17.39 -4.21 -0.31
C ASN A 156 -16.50 -5.44 -0.06
N GLY A 157 -15.23 -5.39 -0.47
CA GLY A 157 -14.33 -6.53 -0.38
C GLY A 157 -13.79 -6.80 1.02
N THR A 158 -13.21 -7.99 1.18
CA THR A 158 -12.53 -8.41 2.41
C THR A 158 -11.23 -7.62 2.64
N GLU A 159 -10.64 -7.74 3.83
CA GLU A 159 -9.29 -7.18 4.09
C GLU A 159 -8.26 -7.71 3.08
N ASN A 160 -8.36 -8.97 2.64
CA ASN A 160 -7.48 -9.55 1.64
C ASN A 160 -7.64 -8.87 0.28
N THR A 161 -8.88 -8.62 -0.14
CA THR A 161 -9.20 -7.90 -1.37
C THR A 161 -8.62 -6.49 -1.31
N ARG A 162 -8.88 -5.73 -0.24
CA ARG A 162 -8.34 -4.36 -0.07
C ARG A 162 -6.81 -4.35 -0.07
N ARG A 163 -6.19 -5.33 0.60
CA ARG A 163 -4.72 -5.47 0.62
C ARG A 163 -4.16 -5.74 -0.77
N PHE A 164 -4.77 -6.65 -1.52
CA PHE A 164 -4.38 -6.92 -2.91
C PHE A 164 -4.50 -5.67 -3.76
N LEU A 165 -5.61 -4.93 -3.63
CA LEU A 165 -5.82 -3.71 -4.43
C LEU A 165 -4.75 -2.64 -4.16
N CYS A 166 -4.40 -2.45 -2.88
CA CYS A 166 -3.30 -1.59 -2.47
C CYS A 166 -1.96 -2.07 -3.05
N GLN A 167 -1.61 -3.36 -2.87
CA GLN A 167 -0.33 -3.93 -3.30
C GLN A 167 -0.08 -3.83 -4.81
N GLU A 168 -1.14 -4.00 -5.59
CA GLU A 168 -1.10 -3.89 -7.06
C GLU A 168 -1.17 -2.44 -7.56
N GLY A 169 -1.28 -1.48 -6.65
CA GLY A 169 -1.24 -0.05 -6.92
C GLY A 169 -2.51 0.55 -7.49
N TYR A 170 -3.65 -0.12 -7.32
CA TYR A 170 -4.89 0.33 -7.97
C TYR A 170 -5.49 1.61 -7.40
N LEU A 171 -5.14 1.97 -6.16
CA LEU A 171 -5.61 3.21 -5.55
C LEU A 171 -4.88 4.44 -6.11
N GLU A 172 -3.69 4.26 -6.68
CA GLU A 172 -2.89 5.36 -7.24
C GLU A 172 -3.52 5.94 -8.51
N ASP A 173 -4.27 5.13 -9.24
CA ASP A 173 -4.95 5.52 -10.47
C ASP A 173 -6.28 6.26 -10.23
N LEU A 174 -6.78 6.27 -9.00
CA LEU A 174 -8.04 6.91 -8.64
C LEU A 174 -7.89 8.44 -8.62
N ASN A 175 -8.91 9.12 -9.13
CA ASN A 175 -9.03 10.57 -8.99
C ASN A 175 -9.55 10.95 -7.58
N GLU A 176 -9.76 12.24 -7.35
CA GLU A 176 -10.23 12.77 -6.07
C GLU A 176 -11.62 12.23 -5.69
N ASP A 177 -12.58 12.29 -6.61
CA ASP A 177 -13.96 11.87 -6.37
C ASP A 177 -14.03 10.36 -6.08
N GLU A 178 -13.29 9.55 -6.85
CA GLU A 178 -13.21 8.10 -6.70
C GLU A 178 -12.54 7.69 -5.39
N LEU A 179 -11.45 8.37 -5.01
CA LEU A 179 -10.80 8.15 -3.71
C LEU A 179 -11.72 8.57 -2.56
N GLY A 180 -12.53 9.62 -2.75
CA GLY A 180 -13.55 10.09 -1.80
C GLY A 180 -14.71 9.11 -1.58
N LEU A 181 -14.83 8.06 -2.40
CA LEU A 181 -15.75 6.95 -2.14
C LEU A 181 -15.14 5.87 -1.22
N ILE A 182 -13.81 5.90 -1.03
CA ILE A 182 -13.05 4.95 -0.22
C ILE A 182 -12.69 5.55 1.15
N ILE A 183 -12.33 6.83 1.17
CA ILE A 183 -12.01 7.59 2.38
C ILE A 183 -12.87 8.83 2.48
N ASP A 184 -12.83 9.51 3.63
CA ASP A 184 -13.47 10.80 3.82
C ASP A 184 -13.17 11.75 2.63
N PRO A 185 -14.20 12.29 1.95
CA PRO A 185 -14.01 13.09 0.73
C PRO A 185 -13.11 14.31 0.94
N TYR A 186 -13.15 14.92 2.12
CA TYR A 186 -12.29 16.06 2.44
C TYR A 186 -10.83 15.62 2.58
N GLU A 187 -10.57 14.49 3.23
CA GLU A 187 -9.23 13.90 3.29
C GLU A 187 -8.73 13.46 1.90
N ALA A 188 -9.59 12.91 1.03
CA ALA A 188 -9.25 12.57 -0.36
C ALA A 188 -8.77 13.79 -1.15
N HIS A 189 -9.54 14.88 -1.11
CA HIS A 189 -9.17 16.16 -1.72
C HIS A 189 -7.84 16.69 -1.17
N LEU A 190 -7.63 16.64 0.15
CA LEU A 190 -6.35 17.04 0.74
C LEU A 190 -5.18 16.20 0.22
N ILE A 191 -5.34 14.88 0.17
CA ILE A 191 -4.30 13.97 -0.32
C ILE A 191 -3.96 14.26 -1.78
N LYS A 192 -4.95 14.38 -2.67
CA LYS A 192 -4.69 14.69 -4.09
C LYS A 192 -4.03 16.06 -4.29
N ARG A 193 -4.38 17.05 -3.47
CA ARG A 193 -3.69 18.35 -3.47
C ARG A 193 -2.25 18.25 -2.97
N ILE A 194 -2.00 17.49 -1.92
CA ILE A 194 -0.64 17.25 -1.41
C ILE A 194 0.18 16.55 -2.49
N GLU A 195 -0.33 15.47 -3.12
CA GLU A 195 0.32 14.75 -4.23
C GLU A 195 0.77 15.72 -5.33
N LYS A 196 -0.12 16.62 -5.75
CA LYS A 196 0.16 17.66 -6.75
C LYS A 196 1.25 18.65 -6.30
N GLU A 197 1.19 19.11 -5.06
CA GLU A 197 2.16 20.08 -4.52
C GLU A 197 3.55 19.49 -4.35
N VAL A 198 3.63 18.22 -3.93
CA VAL A 198 4.92 17.51 -3.77
C VAL A 198 5.40 16.82 -5.05
N ASN A 199 4.62 16.91 -6.14
CA ASN A 199 4.87 16.27 -7.42
C ASN A 199 5.18 14.76 -7.29
N THR A 200 4.36 14.04 -6.52
CA THR A 200 4.44 12.59 -6.36
C THR A 200 3.06 11.98 -6.26
N THR A 201 2.87 10.80 -6.82
CA THR A 201 1.70 9.98 -6.51
C THR A 201 2.00 9.19 -5.24
N PHE A 202 1.09 9.20 -4.27
CA PHE A 202 1.26 8.41 -3.06
C PHE A 202 0.80 6.99 -3.30
N THR A 203 1.52 6.06 -2.69
CA THR A 203 1.11 4.67 -2.61
C THR A 203 0.25 4.44 -1.37
N TYR A 204 -0.82 3.66 -1.48
CA TYR A 204 -1.81 3.44 -0.40
C TYR A 204 -1.73 2.06 0.24
N SER A 205 -1.98 1.96 1.54
CA SER A 205 -2.11 0.67 2.24
C SER A 205 -3.11 0.75 3.38
N ILE A 206 -3.56 -0.42 3.86
CA ILE A 206 -4.42 -0.56 5.04
C ILE A 206 -3.65 -1.13 6.24
N ARG A 207 -2.35 -1.40 6.09
CA ARG A 207 -1.49 -1.97 7.14
C ARG A 207 -0.31 -1.04 7.44
N LYS A 208 -0.14 -0.74 8.73
CA LYS A 208 0.98 0.05 9.26
C LYS A 208 2.33 -0.60 9.00
N GLY A 209 3.38 0.21 8.89
CA GLY A 209 4.77 -0.26 8.82
C GLY A 209 5.18 -0.87 7.48
N SER A 210 4.34 -0.78 6.46
CA SER A 210 4.51 -1.44 5.16
C SER A 210 5.46 -0.69 4.20
N GLY A 211 5.98 0.48 4.59
CA GLY A 211 6.79 1.36 3.73
C GLY A 211 5.97 2.27 2.80
N TRP A 212 4.65 2.15 2.79
CA TRP A 212 3.73 2.90 1.94
C TRP A 212 3.60 4.36 2.39
N SER A 213 3.18 5.21 1.44
CA SER A 213 3.09 6.65 1.63
C SER A 213 1.87 7.05 2.45
N VAL A 214 0.71 6.44 2.19
CA VAL A 214 -0.55 6.72 2.89
C VAL A 214 -1.11 5.44 3.48
N ILE A 215 -1.44 5.45 4.78
CA ILE A 215 -2.21 4.35 5.40
C ILE A 215 -3.62 4.82 5.71
N ILE A 216 -4.59 4.02 5.29
CA ILE A 216 -6.02 4.23 5.50
C ILE A 216 -6.51 3.24 6.56
N GLU A 217 -7.22 3.74 7.57
CA GLU A 217 -7.90 2.95 8.60
C GLU A 217 -9.32 3.49 8.74
N ASN A 218 -10.33 2.65 8.53
CA ASN A 218 -11.75 3.01 8.66
C ASN A 218 -12.16 4.27 7.86
N GLY A 219 -11.71 4.37 6.60
CA GLY A 219 -12.04 5.51 5.75
C GLY A 219 -11.28 6.80 6.07
N HIS A 220 -10.23 6.75 6.91
CA HIS A 220 -9.43 7.92 7.26
C HIS A 220 -7.94 7.68 7.09
N VAL A 221 -7.21 8.73 6.73
CA VAL A 221 -5.75 8.78 6.66
C VAL A 221 -5.18 8.84 8.07
N ILE A 222 -4.53 7.76 8.48
CA ILE A 222 -3.92 7.64 9.80
C ILE A 222 -2.41 7.80 9.79
N GLU A 223 -1.76 7.56 8.66
CA GLU A 223 -0.31 7.66 8.50
C GLU A 223 0.01 8.28 7.15
N LEU A 224 0.94 9.24 7.17
CA LEU A 224 1.43 9.91 5.99
C LEU A 224 2.97 9.92 6.04
N LYS A 225 3.58 9.33 5.03
CA LYS A 225 5.01 9.41 4.76
C LYS A 225 5.23 10.19 3.50
N ILE A 226 6.03 11.25 3.65
CA ILE A 226 6.51 12.00 2.51
C ILE A 226 8.02 12.03 2.59
N HIS A 227 8.66 11.65 1.49
CA HIS A 227 10.08 11.81 1.28
C HIS A 227 10.23 12.86 0.19
N GLY A 228 10.81 14.01 0.53
CA GLY A 228 11.02 15.09 -0.43
C GLY A 228 12.49 15.46 -0.52
N HIS A 229 12.86 16.08 -1.64
CA HIS A 229 14.09 16.87 -1.79
C HIS A 229 13.79 18.38 -1.78
N MET A 230 12.57 18.75 -1.38
CA MET A 230 12.09 20.13 -1.33
C MET A 230 12.43 20.77 0.01
N ASN A 231 12.52 22.10 0.04
CA ASN A 231 12.79 22.89 1.24
C ASN A 231 11.51 23.34 1.99
N TYR A 232 10.34 22.82 1.60
CA TYR A 232 9.05 23.16 2.18
C TYR A 232 8.15 21.92 2.26
N ILE A 233 7.13 21.99 3.12
CA ILE A 233 6.14 20.93 3.33
C ILE A 233 4.75 21.59 3.24
N PRO A 234 3.80 20.99 2.51
CA PRO A 234 2.45 21.54 2.39
C PRO A 234 1.79 21.74 3.76
N GLU A 235 1.39 22.97 4.08
CA GLU A 235 0.74 23.28 5.37
C GLU A 235 -0.59 22.53 5.55
N MET A 236 -1.27 22.20 4.45
CA MET A 236 -2.55 21.52 4.47
C MET A 236 -2.49 20.10 5.08
N ILE A 237 -1.30 19.51 5.22
CA ILE A 237 -1.11 18.27 6.00
C ILE A 237 -1.62 18.46 7.43
N GLY A 238 -1.44 19.66 8.01
CA GLY A 238 -1.94 20.01 9.33
C GLY A 238 -3.47 19.94 9.49
N ASN A 239 -4.21 19.76 8.40
CA ASN A 239 -5.66 19.68 8.39
C ASN A 239 -6.19 18.24 8.28
N LEU A 240 -5.33 17.22 8.37
CA LEU A 240 -5.74 15.80 8.42
C LEU A 240 -6.15 15.44 9.86
N PRO A 241 -7.45 15.33 10.19
CA PRO A 241 -7.93 15.31 11.57
C PRO A 241 -7.57 14.01 12.31
N ASN A 242 -7.42 12.91 11.58
CA ASN A 242 -7.19 11.57 12.12
C ASN A 242 -5.72 11.12 12.06
N LEU A 243 -4.81 12.00 11.62
CA LEU A 243 -3.42 11.64 11.43
C LEU A 243 -2.74 11.28 12.76
N ARG A 244 -2.21 10.06 12.84
CA ARG A 244 -1.54 9.50 14.02
C ARG A 244 -0.04 9.34 13.82
N TYR A 245 0.41 9.14 12.58
CA TYR A 245 1.81 8.88 12.25
C TYR A 245 2.24 9.78 11.10
N LEU A 246 3.28 10.60 11.31
CA LEU A 246 3.76 11.54 10.31
C LEU A 246 5.26 11.41 10.12
N HIS A 247 5.67 11.12 8.88
CA HIS A 247 7.07 11.02 8.49
C HIS A 247 7.39 12.08 7.44
N LEU A 248 8.25 13.03 7.82
CA LEU A 248 8.68 14.15 6.99
C LEU A 248 10.21 14.24 7.01
N SER A 249 10.85 13.28 6.36
CA SER A 249 12.30 13.18 6.29
C SER A 249 12.84 13.82 5.01
N SER A 250 14.04 14.40 5.09
CA SER A 250 14.81 14.92 3.93
C SER A 250 14.31 16.24 3.31
N PHE A 251 13.47 17.01 4.00
CA PHE A 251 12.91 18.28 3.51
C PHE A 251 13.77 19.54 3.76
N ASP A 252 15.04 19.38 4.14
CA ASP A 252 15.93 20.52 4.42
C ASP A 252 15.35 21.57 5.41
N LEU A 253 14.40 21.16 6.26
CA LEU A 253 13.66 22.08 7.12
C LEU A 253 14.60 22.74 8.10
N LYS A 254 14.62 24.08 8.15
CA LYS A 254 15.40 24.81 9.16
C LYS A 254 14.69 24.90 10.51
N THR A 255 13.36 24.79 10.51
CA THR A 255 12.50 24.89 11.69
C THR A 255 11.35 23.91 11.59
N ILE A 256 10.84 23.47 12.73
CA ILE A 256 9.63 22.65 12.81
C ILE A 256 8.42 23.54 12.44
N PRO A 257 7.62 23.18 11.41
CA PRO A 257 6.48 24.00 10.99
C PRO A 257 5.42 24.17 12.09
N LYS A 258 4.86 25.38 12.24
CA LYS A 258 3.88 25.69 13.30
C LYS A 258 2.58 24.89 13.18
N TRP A 259 2.17 24.57 11.95
CA TRP A 259 0.95 23.83 11.69
C TRP A 259 0.97 22.40 12.23
N ILE A 260 2.13 21.85 12.62
CA ILE A 260 2.22 20.55 13.30
C ILE A 260 1.40 20.54 14.61
N ASN A 261 1.26 21.69 15.28
CA ASN A 261 0.42 21.81 16.48
C ASN A 261 -1.08 21.61 16.21
N LYS A 262 -1.54 21.67 14.95
CA LYS A 262 -2.93 21.36 14.57
C LYS A 262 -3.21 19.85 14.61
N LEU A 263 -2.17 19.01 14.52
CA LEU A 263 -2.27 17.55 14.50
C LEU A 263 -2.41 16.99 15.94
N THR A 264 -3.58 17.24 16.53
CA THR A 264 -3.82 16.91 17.95
C THR A 264 -3.80 15.41 18.24
N ASN A 265 -4.13 14.56 17.26
CA ASN A 265 -4.13 13.09 17.39
C ASN A 265 -2.79 12.42 17.13
N LEU A 266 -1.73 13.20 16.87
CA LEU A 266 -0.43 12.66 16.45
C LEU A 266 0.23 11.85 17.58
N ARG A 267 0.61 10.61 17.26
CA ARG A 267 1.28 9.65 18.16
C ARG A 267 2.76 9.51 17.84
N GLU A 268 3.13 9.59 16.57
CA GLU A 268 4.53 9.53 16.16
C GLU A 268 4.86 10.60 15.13
N LEU A 269 5.97 11.29 15.36
CA LEU A 269 6.48 12.35 14.49
C LEU A 269 7.95 12.09 14.16
N TYR A 270 8.23 11.86 12.89
CA TYR A 270 9.57 11.66 12.35
C TYR A 270 9.96 12.85 11.48
N LEU A 271 10.93 13.63 11.95
CA LEU A 271 11.52 14.79 11.28
C LEU A 271 13.02 14.56 11.03
N SER A 272 13.43 13.30 10.88
CA SER A 272 14.83 12.94 10.69
C SER A 272 15.41 13.46 9.38
N SER A 273 16.72 13.66 9.32
CA SER A 273 17.43 14.06 8.09
C SER A 273 16.95 15.41 7.54
N ASN A 274 16.74 16.39 8.41
CA ASN A 274 16.42 17.76 8.03
C ASN A 274 17.58 18.72 8.41
N LYS A 275 17.36 20.03 8.34
CA LYS A 275 18.34 21.06 8.74
C LYS A 275 17.89 21.82 9.99
N ILE A 276 17.12 21.18 10.88
CA ILE A 276 16.47 21.85 12.01
C ILE A 276 17.55 22.34 12.98
N ILE A 277 17.58 23.65 13.23
CA ILE A 277 18.58 24.29 14.10
C ILE A 277 18.08 24.51 15.52
N LYS A 278 16.75 24.54 15.73
CA LYS A 278 16.12 24.75 17.03
C LYS A 278 14.76 24.06 17.12
N ILE A 279 14.42 23.61 18.33
CA ILE A 279 13.07 23.18 18.70
C ILE A 279 12.28 24.42 19.07
N THR A 280 11.10 24.58 18.48
CA THR A 280 10.13 25.65 18.80
C THR A 280 9.09 25.12 19.81
N SER A 281 8.19 25.99 20.30
CA SER A 281 7.08 25.54 21.15
C SER A 281 6.15 24.61 20.37
N LEU A 282 6.03 23.38 20.86
CA LEU A 282 5.21 22.31 20.31
C LEU A 282 4.31 21.73 21.40
N SER A 283 3.03 21.59 21.10
CA SER A 283 2.05 20.97 22.00
C SER A 283 1.35 19.85 21.26
N LEU A 284 1.76 18.61 21.53
CA LEU A 284 1.23 17.41 20.88
C LEU A 284 0.72 16.48 21.98
N PRO A 285 -0.58 16.56 22.32
CA PRO A 285 -1.11 15.99 23.55
C PRO A 285 -1.07 14.48 23.60
N PHE A 286 -0.94 13.78 22.45
CA PHE A 286 -0.90 12.32 22.37
C PHE A 286 0.42 11.76 21.80
N ILE A 287 1.45 12.59 21.63
CA ILE A 287 2.72 12.14 21.07
C ILE A 287 3.41 11.14 22.00
N LYS A 288 3.84 10.02 21.43
CA LYS A 288 4.59 8.95 22.09
C LYS A 288 6.03 8.86 21.61
N THR A 289 6.26 9.11 20.31
CA THR A 289 7.59 9.06 19.70
C THR A 289 7.88 10.35 18.94
N LEU A 290 9.00 10.99 19.28
CA LEU A 290 9.55 12.13 18.53
C LEU A 290 10.96 11.80 18.04
N ASN A 291 11.15 11.81 16.72
CA ASN A 291 12.44 11.62 16.09
C ASN A 291 12.91 12.90 15.38
N LEU A 292 13.99 13.47 15.90
CA LEU A 292 14.69 14.65 15.39
C LEU A 292 16.15 14.31 15.03
N SER A 293 16.47 13.04 14.78
CA SER A 293 17.82 12.62 14.43
C SER A 293 18.30 13.21 13.10
N TYR A 294 19.60 13.26 12.87
CA TYR A 294 20.19 13.80 11.63
C TYR A 294 19.70 15.22 11.31
N ASN A 295 19.75 16.11 12.30
CA ASN A 295 19.45 17.52 12.17
C ASN A 295 20.68 18.38 12.52
N LYS A 296 20.50 19.68 12.79
CA LYS A 296 21.58 20.62 13.11
C LYS A 296 21.38 21.28 14.48
N LEU A 297 20.68 20.59 15.39
CA LEU A 297 20.39 21.09 16.73
C LEU A 297 21.69 21.25 17.51
N ARG A 298 21.97 22.48 17.99
CA ARG A 298 23.09 22.75 18.92
C ARG A 298 22.67 22.64 20.39
N LYS A 299 21.38 22.88 20.65
CA LYS A 299 20.70 22.79 21.94
C LYS A 299 19.34 22.14 21.71
N ALA A 300 18.94 21.25 22.62
CA ALA A 300 17.59 20.73 22.69
C ALA A 300 16.86 21.36 23.88
N ASP A 301 16.22 22.51 23.64
CA ASP A 301 15.38 23.17 24.65
C ASP A 301 13.92 22.76 24.44
N LEU A 302 13.43 21.91 25.35
CA LEU A 302 12.07 21.38 25.34
C LEU A 302 11.19 22.03 26.43
N SER A 303 11.67 23.08 27.10
CA SER A 303 10.97 23.75 28.21
C SER A 303 9.60 24.32 27.81
N LYS A 304 9.44 24.69 26.54
CA LYS A 304 8.19 25.24 25.97
C LYS A 304 7.36 24.19 25.22
N CYS A 305 7.68 22.91 25.39
CA CYS A 305 6.98 21.81 24.75
C CYS A 305 6.06 21.09 25.74
N ASN A 306 4.92 20.61 25.24
CA ASN A 306 3.94 19.86 26.02
C ASN A 306 3.68 18.49 25.39
N PHE A 307 4.28 17.44 25.98
CA PHE A 307 4.22 16.06 25.49
C PHE A 307 3.93 15.09 26.65
N PRO A 308 2.71 15.07 27.20
CA PRO A 308 2.40 14.36 28.45
C PRO A 308 2.61 12.84 28.35
N PHE A 309 2.50 12.26 27.15
CA PHE A 309 2.67 10.82 26.91
C PHE A 309 3.94 10.45 26.13
N LEU A 310 4.92 11.36 26.02
CA LEU A 310 6.16 11.07 25.30
C LEU A 310 6.91 9.92 25.99
N ARG A 311 7.18 8.85 25.24
CA ARG A 311 7.91 7.66 25.69
C ARG A 311 9.29 7.53 25.05
N LYS A 312 9.43 7.99 23.81
CA LYS A 312 10.67 7.85 23.03
C LYS A 312 11.08 9.16 22.39
N LEU A 313 12.30 9.61 22.69
CA LEU A 313 12.91 10.80 22.11
C LEU A 313 14.23 10.45 21.42
N ILE A 314 14.30 10.66 20.10
CA ILE A 314 15.47 10.34 19.29
C ILE A 314 16.10 11.64 18.79
N LEU A 315 17.33 11.90 19.20
CA LEU A 315 18.09 13.12 18.94
C LEU A 315 19.49 12.83 18.37
N SER A 316 19.74 11.59 17.93
CA SER A 316 21.05 11.17 17.42
C SER A 316 21.51 11.98 16.21
N ASN A 317 22.82 12.06 15.98
CA ASN A 317 23.41 12.73 14.81
C ASN A 317 22.96 14.21 14.72
N ASN A 318 23.16 14.93 15.81
CA ASN A 318 22.98 16.38 15.89
C ASN A 318 24.30 17.02 16.38
N ASN A 319 24.26 18.29 16.76
CA ASN A 319 25.41 19.03 17.28
C ASN A 319 25.19 19.42 18.75
N LEU A 320 24.41 18.63 19.50
CA LEU A 320 23.93 18.99 20.83
C LEU A 320 25.08 19.14 21.82
N LYS A 321 25.12 20.28 22.51
CA LYS A 321 26.01 20.53 23.65
C LYS A 321 25.27 20.52 24.99
N GLU A 322 23.97 20.73 24.95
CA GLU A 322 23.11 20.88 26.12
C GLU A 322 21.66 20.47 25.79
N ILE A 323 20.94 20.03 26.82
CA ILE A 323 19.53 19.60 26.75
C ILE A 323 18.82 20.18 27.96
N LEU A 324 17.66 20.82 27.76
CA LEU A 324 16.86 21.44 28.83
C LEU A 324 15.39 21.04 28.73
N GLY A 325 14.68 21.08 29.85
CA GLY A 325 13.23 20.91 29.90
C GLY A 325 12.76 19.44 29.85
N LEU A 326 13.64 18.47 30.09
CA LEU A 326 13.23 17.05 30.14
C LEU A 326 12.45 16.71 31.41
N GLU A 327 12.57 17.49 32.48
CA GLU A 327 11.87 17.27 33.76
C GLU A 327 10.34 17.20 33.62
N ASN A 328 9.78 17.76 32.54
CA ASN A 328 8.35 17.73 32.26
C ASN A 328 7.87 16.40 31.65
N PHE A 329 8.77 15.56 31.12
CA PHE A 329 8.42 14.32 30.40
C PHE A 329 8.48 13.10 31.31
N LYS A 330 7.52 13.03 32.25
CA LYS A 330 7.47 11.97 33.27
C LYS A 330 7.37 10.56 32.69
N ASN A 331 6.83 10.40 31.49
CA ASN A 331 6.66 9.10 30.82
C ASN A 331 7.81 8.72 29.87
N LEU A 332 8.90 9.50 29.82
CA LEU A 332 10.00 9.25 28.88
C LEU A 332 10.80 8.01 29.29
N GLU A 333 10.69 6.94 28.51
CA GLU A 333 11.29 5.61 28.73
C GLU A 333 12.63 5.45 27.98
N GLU A 334 12.70 5.94 26.73
CA GLU A 334 13.87 5.82 25.87
C GLU A 334 14.31 7.19 25.36
N ILE A 335 15.60 7.51 25.54
CA ILE A 335 16.23 8.70 24.95
C ILE A 335 17.51 8.30 24.23
N ILE A 336 17.65 8.74 22.98
CA ILE A 336 18.79 8.39 22.12
C ILE A 336 19.53 9.66 21.72
N LEU A 337 20.79 9.76 22.17
CA LEU A 337 21.64 10.95 22.07
C LEU A 337 22.98 10.68 21.38
N ILE A 338 23.14 9.50 20.77
CA ILE A 338 24.37 9.07 20.07
C ILE A 338 24.78 10.06 18.97
N ASN A 339 26.08 10.22 18.75
CA ASN A 339 26.67 11.11 17.76
C ASN A 339 26.23 12.57 17.97
N ASN A 340 26.56 13.11 19.14
CA ASN A 340 26.39 14.53 19.47
C ASN A 340 27.70 15.13 20.01
N ASN A 341 27.64 16.40 20.46
CA ASN A 341 28.78 17.13 21.02
C ASN A 341 28.68 17.29 22.54
N LEU A 342 28.05 16.32 23.22
CA LEU A 342 27.87 16.31 24.67
C LEU A 342 29.20 15.99 25.35
N LYS A 343 29.61 16.83 26.29
CA LYS A 343 30.86 16.64 27.05
C LYS A 343 30.68 15.76 28.29
N GLU A 344 29.46 15.71 28.82
CA GLU A 344 29.10 14.97 30.02
C GLU A 344 27.70 14.37 29.89
N VAL A 345 27.31 13.53 30.86
CA VAL A 345 25.96 12.97 30.91
C VAL A 345 25.01 14.09 31.35
N PRO A 346 23.95 14.42 30.57
CA PRO A 346 23.03 15.50 30.92
C PRO A 346 22.37 15.25 32.29
N GLN A 347 22.43 16.23 33.19
CA GLN A 347 21.91 16.10 34.56
C GLN A 347 20.39 15.93 34.59
N GLU A 348 19.71 16.43 33.56
CA GLU A 348 18.29 16.29 33.31
C GLU A 348 17.86 14.81 33.24
N LEU A 349 18.73 13.90 32.76
CA LEU A 349 18.44 12.47 32.70
C LEU A 349 18.20 11.87 34.08
N PHE A 350 18.87 12.37 35.11
CA PHE A 350 18.67 11.92 36.48
C PHE A 350 17.30 12.36 37.02
N LYS A 351 16.64 13.35 36.44
CA LYS A 351 15.32 13.84 36.90
C LYS A 351 14.16 13.03 36.34
N LEU A 352 14.38 12.21 35.30
CA LEU A 352 13.34 11.44 34.64
C LEU A 352 12.95 10.22 35.48
N PRO A 353 11.66 10.07 35.90
CA PRO A 353 11.24 8.97 36.75
C PRO A 353 11.10 7.63 36.00
N SER A 354 10.66 7.66 34.73
CA SER A 354 10.40 6.46 33.93
C SER A 354 11.49 6.11 32.92
N LEU A 355 12.67 6.75 32.98
CA LEU A 355 13.76 6.49 32.04
C LEU A 355 14.34 5.08 32.25
N ILE A 356 14.41 4.30 31.17
CA ILE A 356 14.93 2.92 31.15
C ILE A 356 16.12 2.80 30.20
N TYR A 357 16.03 3.40 29.01
CA TYR A 357 17.00 3.18 27.93
C TYR A 357 17.71 4.48 27.48
N PRO A 358 18.65 5.05 28.27
CA PRO A 358 19.49 6.15 27.81
C PRO A 358 20.62 5.65 26.90
N ARG A 359 20.54 5.97 25.61
CA ARG A 359 21.58 5.65 24.63
C ARG A 359 22.49 6.86 24.40
N LEU A 360 23.73 6.75 24.85
CA LEU A 360 24.77 7.78 24.76
C LEU A 360 26.02 7.26 24.03
N ASP A 361 26.87 8.19 23.58
CA ASP A 361 28.16 7.88 22.97
C ASP A 361 29.07 7.07 23.91
N LYS A 362 29.96 6.27 23.30
CA LYS A 362 30.82 5.32 24.03
C LYS A 362 31.66 6.01 25.11
N ASN A 363 32.20 7.19 24.82
CA ASN A 363 32.99 8.00 25.77
C ASN A 363 32.17 8.40 27.01
N LEU A 364 30.91 8.79 26.85
CA LEU A 364 30.03 9.15 27.97
C LEU A 364 29.63 7.92 28.79
N ARG A 365 29.42 6.78 28.13
CA ARG A 365 29.08 5.51 28.82
C ARG A 365 30.20 4.98 29.72
N GLN A 366 31.45 5.37 29.47
CA GLN A 366 32.60 5.00 30.30
C GLN A 366 32.78 5.93 31.52
N ASN A 367 32.06 7.04 31.59
CA ASN A 367 32.15 7.99 32.70
C ASN A 367 31.41 7.46 33.95
N HIS A 368 31.93 7.81 35.13
CA HIS A 368 31.29 7.55 36.43
C HIS A 368 29.84 8.03 36.51
N GLN A 369 29.53 9.21 35.93
CA GLN A 369 28.15 9.73 35.91
C GLN A 369 27.17 8.76 35.23
N PHE A 370 27.58 8.10 34.14
CA PHE A 370 26.71 7.14 33.45
C PHE A 370 26.45 5.89 34.29
N HIS A 371 27.47 5.40 35.00
CA HIS A 371 27.30 4.29 35.94
C HIS A 371 26.31 4.64 37.07
N LEU A 372 26.40 5.85 37.62
CA LEU A 372 25.43 6.32 38.62
C LEU A 372 24.01 6.40 38.06
N LEU A 373 23.86 6.89 36.82
CA LEU A 373 22.56 6.93 36.14
C LEU A 373 21.98 5.53 35.97
N MET A 374 22.75 4.57 35.46
CA MET A 374 22.29 3.19 35.28
C MET A 374 21.98 2.49 36.60
N LYS A 375 22.78 2.71 37.65
CA LYS A 375 22.48 2.19 39.00
C LYS A 375 21.14 2.72 39.51
N LYS A 376 20.85 4.01 39.29
CA LYS A 376 19.57 4.62 39.66
C LYS A 376 18.40 4.00 38.90
N ILE A 377 18.56 3.76 37.59
CA ILE A 377 17.55 3.11 36.75
C ILE A 377 17.30 1.69 37.23
N ASN A 378 18.34 0.86 37.33
CA ASN A 378 18.21 -0.54 37.74
C ASN A 378 17.64 -0.69 39.16
N ASN A 379 18.00 0.20 40.09
CA ASN A 379 17.44 0.16 41.44
C ASN A 379 15.92 0.39 41.44
N ARG A 380 15.38 1.19 40.51
CA ARG A 380 13.92 1.37 40.40
C ARG A 380 13.22 0.11 39.89
N ASP A 381 13.84 -0.60 38.95
CA ASP A 381 13.29 -1.84 38.38
C ASP A 381 13.21 -2.97 39.43
N ILE A 382 14.12 -2.98 40.41
CA ILE A 382 14.08 -3.94 41.52
C ILE A 382 12.89 -3.66 42.46
N PHE A 383 12.53 -2.40 42.69
CA PHE A 383 11.39 -2.05 43.56
C PHE A 383 10.03 -2.15 42.85
N SER A 384 9.97 -2.01 41.51
CA SER A 384 8.72 -2.18 40.75
C SER A 384 8.32 -3.65 40.52
N ALA A 385 9.28 -4.58 40.58
CA ALA A 385 9.03 -6.02 40.50
C ALA A 385 8.62 -6.67 41.83
N GLY A 386 8.69 -5.94 42.95
CA GLY A 386 8.41 -6.44 44.31
C GLY A 386 6.99 -6.16 44.84
N THR A 387 6.11 -5.59 44.03
CA THR A 387 4.71 -5.33 44.38
C THR A 387 3.78 -5.90 43.31
N PHE A 388 3.53 -7.20 43.38
CA PHE A 388 2.36 -7.86 42.81
C PHE A 388 1.91 -8.97 43.76
#